data_AF-A0A820S591-F1
#
_entry.id   AF-A0A820S591-F1
#
_cell.length_a   1.000
_cell.length_b   1.000
_cell.length_c   1.000
_cell.angle_alpha   90.00
_cell.angle_beta   90.00
_cell.angle_gamma   90.00
#
_symmetry.space_group_name_H-M   'P 1'
#
loop_
_entity.id
_entity.type
_entity.pdbx_description
1 polymer ?
#
loop_
_entity_poly.entity_id
_entity_poly.type
_entity_poly.pdbx_seq_one_letter_code
_entity_poly.pdbx_strand_id
1 'polypeptide(L)'
;YDQSIIYQERSIEPLQLARDTLLNGEPIQVQLDRNLKIFRPTKERSAIPPVQLLPQDPLFYQTTVGDVLREKQRQKDILDKEQMLRTKAMRERDEKAESNVQYKYTVIRIRVPNEIILQVIFQSHDPLSLLFDYLRSYCL
;
A
#
# COMPACT_ATOMS: atom_id res chain seq x y z
N TYR A 1 -7.33 30.85 14.24
CA TYR A 1 -7.38 32.28 13.88
C TYR A 1 -7.70 32.35 12.41
N ASP A 2 -9.00 32.40 12.14
CA ASP A 2 -9.61 32.43 10.81
C ASP A 2 -9.77 33.90 10.44
N GLN A 3 -8.88 34.42 9.58
CA GLN A 3 -9.02 35.78 9.04
C GLN A 3 -9.83 35.68 7.75
N SER A 4 -11.14 35.82 7.91
CA SER A 4 -12.02 36.21 6.83
C SER A 4 -11.56 37.57 6.28
N ILE A 5 -11.02 37.56 5.06
CA ILE A 5 -10.65 38.79 4.35
C ILE A 5 -11.95 39.43 3.87
N ILE A 6 -12.52 40.29 4.69
CA ILE A 6 -13.56 41.22 4.27
C ILE A 6 -12.86 42.33 3.49
N TYR A 7 -12.98 42.31 2.16
CA TYR A 7 -12.42 43.34 1.28
C TYR A 7 -13.18 44.65 1.47
N GLN A 8 -12.70 45.47 2.41
CA GLN A 8 -13.16 46.84 2.56
C GLN A 8 -12.23 47.77 1.77
N GLU A 9 -12.85 48.50 0.83
CA GLU A 9 -12.32 49.62 0.03
C GLU A 9 -11.23 49.34 -1.03
N ARG A 10 -11.66 49.44 -2.31
CA ARG A 10 -11.05 50.11 -3.50
C ARG A 10 -9.52 50.16 -3.71
N SER A 11 -8.71 49.39 -3.00
CA SER A 11 -7.27 49.29 -3.26
C SER A 11 -6.99 48.15 -4.22
N ILE A 12 -6.33 48.47 -5.35
CA ILE A 12 -5.99 47.54 -6.43
C ILE A 12 -4.70 46.77 -6.10
N GLU A 13 -3.87 47.30 -5.21
CA GLU A 13 -2.57 46.73 -4.82
C GLU A 13 -2.65 45.32 -4.22
N PRO A 14 -3.55 45.00 -3.24
CA PRO A 14 -3.67 43.64 -2.72
C PRO A 14 -4.19 42.66 -3.78
N LEU A 15 -5.00 43.13 -4.72
CA LEU A 15 -5.51 42.31 -5.83
C LEU A 15 -4.40 42.02 -6.85
N GLN A 16 -3.53 42.99 -7.13
CA GLN A 16 -2.35 42.80 -7.97
C GLN A 16 -1.37 41.83 -7.33
N LEU A 17 -1.10 41.96 -6.03
CA LEU A 17 -0.24 41.04 -5.29
C LEU A 17 -0.82 39.61 -5.27
N ALA A 18 -2.13 39.46 -5.02
CA ALA A 18 -2.77 38.15 -5.05
C ALA A 18 -2.74 37.54 -6.46
N ARG A 19 -2.99 38.33 -7.51
CA ARG A 19 -2.89 37.89 -8.91
C ARG A 19 -1.48 37.44 -9.24
N ASP A 20 -0.47 38.23 -8.89
CA ASP A 20 0.92 37.91 -9.19
C ASP A 20 1.39 36.68 -8.38
N THR A 21 0.88 36.51 -7.17
CA THR A 21 1.12 35.30 -6.35
C THR A 21 0.47 34.06 -6.97
N LEU A 22 -0.74 34.18 -7.53
CA LEU A 22 -1.42 33.07 -8.21
C LEU A 22 -0.78 32.73 -9.57
N LEU A 23 -0.29 33.72 -10.31
CA LEU A 23 0.34 33.52 -11.62
C LEU A 23 1.75 32.93 -11.50
N ASN A 24 2.51 33.33 -10.47
CA ASN A 24 3.89 32.88 -10.26
C ASN A 24 4.01 31.77 -9.20
N GLY A 25 2.92 31.46 -8.49
CA GLY A 25 2.91 30.43 -7.46
C GLY A 25 3.03 29.04 -8.06
N GLU A 26 3.93 28.23 -7.51
CA GLU A 26 4.02 26.82 -7.86
C GLU A 26 2.86 26.05 -7.22
N PRO A 27 2.27 25.07 -7.93
CA PRO A 27 1.21 24.24 -7.38
C PRO A 27 1.77 23.41 -6.22
N ILE A 28 1.15 23.52 -5.04
CA ILE A 28 1.47 22.68 -3.90
C ILE A 28 1.08 21.24 -4.25
N GLN A 29 2.07 20.39 -4.48
CA GLN A 29 1.81 18.98 -4.70
C GLN A 29 1.39 18.33 -3.38
N VAL A 30 0.22 17.69 -3.39
CA VAL A 30 -0.26 16.91 -2.24
C VAL A 30 0.70 15.74 -2.04
N GLN A 31 1.52 15.82 -1.01
CA GLN A 31 2.41 14.73 -0.65
C GLN A 31 1.68 13.74 0.26
N LEU A 32 1.92 12.46 0.03
CA LEU A 32 1.42 11.40 0.90
C LEU A 32 2.12 11.49 2.26
N ASP A 33 1.35 11.62 3.34
CA ASP A 33 1.87 11.44 4.68
C ASP A 33 2.31 9.98 4.87
N ARG A 34 3.60 9.82 5.17
CA ARG A 34 4.26 8.52 5.30
C ARG A 34 3.92 7.82 6.62
N ASN A 35 3.40 8.55 7.61
CA ASN A 35 2.94 8.03 8.91
C ASN A 35 3.91 7.01 9.51
N LEU A 36 5.17 7.43 9.71
CA LEU A 36 6.24 6.60 10.25
C LEU A 36 5.88 6.09 11.66
N LYS A 37 5.83 4.77 11.81
CA LYS A 37 5.60 4.12 13.11
C LYS A 37 6.76 3.20 13.45
N ILE A 38 7.23 3.27 14.69
CA ILE A 38 8.32 2.46 15.20
C ILE A 38 7.74 1.44 16.19
N PHE A 39 7.84 0.17 15.84
CA PHE A 39 7.45 -0.94 16.69
C PHE A 39 8.69 -1.59 17.30
N ARG A 40 8.60 -1.92 18.58
CA ARG A 40 9.55 -2.80 19.26
C ARG A 40 8.82 -4.10 19.60
N PRO A 41 9.38 -5.28 19.29
CA PRO A 41 8.82 -6.54 19.70
C PRO A 41 8.97 -6.64 21.22
N THR A 42 7.92 -6.29 21.94
CA THR A 42 7.85 -6.53 23.38
C THR A 42 7.70 -8.04 23.58
N LYS A 43 8.44 -8.60 24.55
CA LYS A 43 8.28 -10.01 24.97
C LYS A 43 6.92 -10.27 25.62
N GLU A 44 6.25 -9.21 26.05
CA GLU A 44 4.90 -9.24 26.57
C GLU A 44 3.95 -9.46 25.40
N ARG A 45 3.42 -10.68 25.34
CA ARG A 45 2.42 -11.14 24.38
C ARG A 45 1.09 -10.46 24.73
N SER A 46 0.99 -9.15 24.52
CA SER A 46 -0.18 -8.38 24.90
C SER A 46 -1.36 -8.78 24.01
N ALA A 47 -2.29 -9.54 24.59
CA ALA A 47 -3.65 -9.76 24.13
C ALA A 47 -3.85 -10.51 22.79
N ILE A 48 -2.86 -11.25 22.28
CA ILE A 48 -3.18 -12.29 21.29
C ILE A 48 -3.84 -13.42 22.09
N PRO A 49 -5.14 -13.72 21.91
CA PRO A 49 -5.73 -14.90 22.53
C PRO A 49 -4.84 -16.08 22.13
N PRO A 50 -4.56 -17.03 23.04
CA PRO A 50 -3.77 -18.22 22.68
C PRO A 50 -4.31 -18.74 21.36
N VAL A 51 -3.44 -18.90 20.36
CA VAL A 51 -3.80 -19.46 19.05
C VAL A 51 -4.74 -20.60 19.35
N GLN A 52 -6.01 -20.43 18.98
CA GLN A 52 -7.04 -21.36 19.35
C GLN A 52 -6.55 -22.71 18.88
N LEU A 53 -6.30 -23.61 19.82
CA LEU A 53 -5.64 -24.88 19.53
C LEU A 53 -6.40 -25.49 18.36
N LEU A 54 -5.67 -25.79 17.29
CA LEU A 54 -6.28 -26.39 16.11
C LEU A 54 -7.11 -27.60 16.57
N PRO A 55 -8.24 -27.90 15.90
CA PRO A 55 -9.05 -29.04 16.26
C PRO A 55 -8.18 -30.29 16.44
N GLN A 56 -8.32 -30.99 17.57
CA GLN A 56 -7.63 -32.26 17.80
C GLN A 56 -8.26 -33.41 17.01
N ASP A 57 -9.38 -33.15 16.33
CA ASP A 57 -10.02 -34.10 15.46
C ASP A 57 -9.08 -34.47 14.30
N PRO A 58 -8.68 -35.75 14.17
CA PRO A 58 -7.85 -36.22 13.06
C PRO A 58 -8.47 -35.95 11.69
N LEU A 59 -9.81 -35.87 11.58
CA LEU A 59 -10.50 -35.61 10.31
C LEU A 59 -10.20 -34.20 9.77
N PHE A 60 -9.88 -33.22 10.62
CA PHE A 60 -9.52 -31.86 10.19
C PHE A 60 -8.29 -31.85 9.27
N TYR A 61 -7.37 -32.80 9.47
CA TYR A 61 -6.14 -32.92 8.69
C TYR A 61 -6.26 -33.93 7.53
N GLN A 62 -7.40 -34.58 7.38
CA GLN A 62 -7.65 -35.49 6.27
C GLN A 62 -8.22 -34.74 5.08
N THR A 63 -7.71 -35.04 3.89
CA THR A 63 -8.23 -34.46 2.65
C THR A 63 -9.59 -35.05 2.33
N THR A 64 -10.62 -34.21 2.19
CA THR A 64 -11.95 -34.66 1.80
C THR A 64 -11.99 -34.91 0.29
N VAL A 65 -12.89 -35.78 -0.18
CA VAL A 65 -13.14 -35.96 -1.63
C VAL A 65 -13.44 -34.63 -2.33
N GLY A 66 -14.15 -33.72 -1.66
CA GLY A 66 -14.40 -32.37 -2.17
C GLY A 66 -13.14 -31.53 -2.38
N ASP A 67 -12.15 -31.64 -1.49
CA ASP A 67 -10.87 -30.94 -1.63
C ASP A 67 -10.05 -31.50 -2.78
N VAL A 68 -10.05 -32.83 -2.95
CA VAL A 68 -9.40 -33.49 -4.09
C VAL A 68 -10.03 -33.03 -5.41
N LEU A 69 -11.35 -32.98 -5.49
CA LEU A 69 -12.05 -32.52 -6.70
C LEU A 69 -11.74 -31.07 -7.04
N ARG A 70 -11.71 -30.18 -6.03
CA ARG A 70 -11.32 -28.77 -6.21
C ARG A 70 -9.89 -28.64 -6.71
N GLU A 71 -8.97 -29.41 -6.12
CA GLU A 71 -7.56 -29.39 -6.54
C GLU A 71 -7.39 -29.93 -7.96
N LYS A 72 -8.12 -30.98 -8.33
CA LYS A 72 -8.13 -31.52 -9.70
C LYS A 72 -8.67 -30.50 -10.69
N GLN A 73 -9.75 -29.80 -10.36
CA GLN A 73 -10.28 -28.73 -11.21
C GLN A 73 -9.26 -27.59 -11.35
N ARG A 74 -8.65 -27.15 -10.24
CA ARG A 74 -7.60 -26.12 -10.24
C ARG A 74 -6.42 -26.51 -11.14
N GLN A 75 -5.95 -27.75 -11.02
CA GLN A 75 -4.87 -28.28 -11.87
C GLN A 75 -5.26 -28.32 -13.35
N LYS A 76 -6.49 -28.75 -13.65
CA LYS A 76 -7.01 -28.75 -15.02
C LYS A 76 -7.05 -27.33 -15.60
N ASP A 77 -7.57 -26.36 -14.84
CA ASP A 77 -7.65 -24.97 -15.28
C ASP A 77 -6.26 -24.37 -15.55
N ILE A 78 -5.24 -24.74 -14.76
CA ILE A 78 -3.84 -24.33 -14.97
C ILE A 78 -3.30 -24.95 -16.26
N LEU A 79 -3.49 -26.26 -16.46
CA LEU A 79 -3.02 -26.96 -17.66
C LEU A 79 -3.68 -26.43 -18.93
N ASP A 80 -5.00 -26.20 -18.90
CA ASP A 80 -5.75 -25.62 -20.03
C ASP A 80 -5.23 -24.20 -20.35
N LYS A 81 -4.93 -23.41 -19.32
CA LYS A 81 -4.32 -22.08 -19.43
C LYS A 81 -2.90 -22.09 -20.00
N GLU A 82 -2.10 -23.12 -19.70
CA GLU A 82 -0.72 -23.26 -20.18
C GLU A 82 -0.65 -23.83 -21.61
N GLN A 83 -1.56 -24.74 -21.96
CA GLN A 83 -1.63 -25.34 -23.30
C GLN A 83 -2.21 -24.39 -24.35
N MET A 84 -3.03 -23.41 -23.96
CA MET A 84 -3.58 -22.42 -24.88
C MET A 84 -2.50 -21.41 -25.33
N LEU A 85 -2.29 -21.29 -26.64
CA LEU A 85 -1.50 -20.19 -27.23
C LEU A 85 -2.19 -18.86 -26.94
N ARG A 86 -1.69 -18.13 -25.93
CA ARG A 86 -2.23 -16.81 -25.57
C ARG A 86 -1.65 -15.74 -26.46
N THR A 87 -2.52 -14.86 -26.97
CA THR A 87 -2.11 -13.67 -27.70
C THR A 87 -1.52 -12.62 -26.76
N LYS A 88 -0.68 -11.72 -27.29
CA LYS A 88 -0.11 -10.59 -26.53
C LYS A 88 -1.19 -9.77 -25.80
N ALA A 89 -2.34 -9.58 -26.43
CA ALA A 89 -3.48 -8.87 -25.86
C ALA A 89 -4.11 -9.58 -24.64
N MET A 90 -4.07 -10.91 -24.57
CA MET A 90 -4.54 -11.65 -23.39
C MET A 90 -3.59 -11.49 -22.20
N ARG A 91 -2.27 -11.55 -22.44
CA ARG A 91 -1.26 -11.37 -21.38
C ARG A 91 -1.29 -9.96 -20.78
N GLU A 92 -1.34 -8.94 -21.63
CA GLU A 92 -1.39 -7.55 -21.16
C GLU A 92 -2.69 -7.22 -20.40
N ARG A 93 -3.80 -7.90 -20.70
CA ARG A 93 -5.08 -7.72 -20.00
C ARG A 93 -5.04 -8.33 -18.60
N ASP A 94 -4.47 -9.52 -18.45
CA ASP A 94 -4.29 -10.20 -17.16
C ASP A 94 -3.36 -9.36 -16.26
N GLU A 95 -2.22 -8.91 -16.79
CA GLU A 95 -1.25 -8.08 -16.06
C GLU A 95 -1.86 -6.76 -15.56
N LYS A 96 -2.62 -6.05 -16.41
CA LYS A 96 -3.26 -4.77 -16.04
C LYS A 96 -4.40 -4.95 -15.03
N ALA A 97 -5.12 -6.06 -15.09
CA ALA A 97 -6.19 -6.35 -14.14
C ALA A 97 -5.64 -6.68 -12.74
N GLU A 98 -4.51 -7.37 -12.69
CA GLU A 98 -3.83 -7.72 -11.44
C GLU A 98 -3.08 -6.53 -10.83
N SER A 99 -2.42 -5.70 -11.65
CA SER A 99 -1.54 -4.64 -11.13
C SER A 99 -2.25 -3.33 -10.74
N ASN A 100 -3.32 -2.95 -11.44
CA ASN A 100 -3.84 -1.56 -11.35
C ASN A 100 -5.04 -1.37 -10.42
N VAL A 101 -5.72 -2.45 -10.00
CA VAL A 101 -7.04 -2.31 -9.33
C VAL A 101 -6.98 -2.48 -7.81
N GLN A 102 -6.02 -3.23 -7.27
CA GLN A 102 -6.25 -3.77 -5.92
C GLN A 102 -5.85 -2.84 -4.78
N TYR A 103 -4.78 -2.03 -4.90
CA TYR A 103 -4.33 -1.18 -3.79
C TYR A 103 -3.71 0.13 -4.29
N LYS A 104 -4.22 1.29 -3.84
CA LYS A 104 -3.62 2.61 -4.10
C LYS A 104 -2.37 2.89 -3.26
N TYR A 105 -2.36 2.33 -2.06
CA TYR A 105 -1.30 2.51 -1.07
C TYR A 105 -0.82 1.15 -0.57
N THR A 106 0.46 1.09 -0.25
CA THR A 106 1.13 -0.06 0.35
C THR A 106 1.74 0.33 1.69
N VAL A 107 1.71 -0.60 2.64
CA VAL A 107 2.33 -0.43 3.95
C VAL A 107 3.59 -1.30 3.98
N ILE A 108 4.74 -0.67 4.09
CA ILE A 108 6.04 -1.34 4.09
C ILE A 108 6.52 -1.44 5.53
N ARG A 109 6.92 -2.64 5.95
CA ARG A 109 7.54 -2.90 7.25
C ARG A 109 8.99 -3.32 7.08
N ILE A 110 9.90 -2.58 7.71
CA ILE A 110 11.34 -2.77 7.59
C ILE A 110 11.88 -3.12 8.96
N ARG A 111 12.48 -4.31 9.06
CA ARG A 111 13.22 -4.72 10.25
C ARG A 111 14.62 -4.16 10.16
N VAL A 112 14.96 -3.26 11.06
CA VAL A 112 16.32 -2.74 11.20
C VAL A 112 17.09 -3.57 12.24
N PRO A 113 18.43 -3.57 12.20
CA PRO A 113 19.24 -4.08 13.31
C PRO A 113 18.78 -3.41 14.62
N ASN A 114 18.77 -4.15 15.74
CA ASN A 114 18.27 -3.76 17.08
C ASN A 114 16.80 -4.13 17.41
N GLU A 115 16.22 -5.12 16.72
CA GLU A 115 14.83 -5.55 17.00
C GLU A 115 13.84 -4.38 16.90
N ILE A 116 13.99 -3.53 15.90
CA ILE A 116 13.04 -2.44 15.64
C ILE A 116 12.39 -2.72 14.29
N ILE A 117 11.08 -2.52 14.22
CA ILE A 117 10.31 -2.61 12.99
C ILE A 117 9.77 -1.22 12.68
N LEU A 118 10.22 -0.64 11.57
CA LEU A 118 9.69 0.60 11.01
C LEU A 118 8.51 0.25 10.11
N GLN A 119 7.42 0.99 10.23
CA GLN A 119 6.27 0.90 9.32
C GLN A 119 6.06 2.25 8.65
N VAL A 120 5.91 2.23 7.33
CA VAL A 120 5.78 3.42 6.50
C VAL A 120 4.76 3.18 5.39
N ILE A 121 4.02 4.21 5.02
CA ILE A 121 3.02 4.16 3.95
C ILE A 121 3.63 4.69 2.64
N PHE A 122 3.47 3.94 1.55
CA PHE A 122 3.89 4.31 0.20
C PHE A 122 2.75 4.19 -0.79
N GLN A 123 2.85 4.87 -1.93
CA GLN A 123 1.95 4.60 -3.06
C GLN A 123 2.39 3.28 -3.71
N SER A 124 1.44 2.51 -4.23
CA SER A 124 1.76 1.18 -4.81
C SER A 124 2.67 1.26 -6.04
N HIS A 125 2.74 2.43 -6.68
CA HIS A 125 3.60 2.70 -7.82
C HIS A 125 4.86 3.51 -7.47
N ASP A 126 5.10 3.78 -6.18
CA ASP A 126 6.33 4.47 -5.74
C ASP A 126 7.55 3.58 -6.07
N PRO A 127 8.64 4.14 -6.64
CA PRO A 127 9.84 3.37 -6.92
C PRO A 127 10.56 2.97 -5.63
N LEU A 128 11.25 1.84 -5.66
CA LEU A 128 12.01 1.35 -4.51
C LEU A 128 13.14 2.30 -4.09
N SER A 129 13.69 3.10 -5.01
CA SER A 129 14.69 4.12 -4.68
C SER A 129 14.17 5.13 -3.67
N LEU A 130 12.90 5.55 -3.79
CA LEU A 130 12.26 6.50 -2.87
C LEU A 130 12.20 5.95 -1.45
N LEU A 131 11.97 4.64 -1.30
CA LEU A 131 12.01 3.96 0.00
C LEU A 131 13.40 4.06 0.62
N PHE A 132 14.45 3.76 -0.16
CA PHE A 132 15.82 3.80 0.35
C PHE A 132 16.28 5.22 0.68
N ASP A 133 15.93 6.21 -0.14
CA ASP A 133 16.26 7.61 0.13
C ASP A 133 15.52 8.12 1.37
N TYR A 134 14.25 7.73 1.54
CA TYR A 134 13.50 7.98 2.77
C TYR A 134 14.20 7.33 3.97
N LEU A 135 14.60 6.06 3.91
CA LEU A 135 15.30 5.43 5.03
C LEU A 135 16.63 6.10 5.37
N ARG A 136 17.38 6.54 4.36
CA ARG A 136 18.63 7.28 4.56
C ARG A 136 18.42 8.57 5.34
N SER A 137 17.31 9.29 5.13
CA SER A 137 17.04 10.53 5.87
C SER A 137 16.64 10.32 7.34
N TYR A 138 16.20 9.11 7.73
CA TYR A 138 15.81 8.78 9.11
C TYR A 138 16.86 7.98 9.87
N CYS A 139 17.77 7.29 9.18
CA CYS A 139 18.79 6.43 9.80
C CYS A 139 20.20 7.05 9.85
N LEU A 140 20.42 8.23 9.25
CA LEU A 140 21.64 9.05 9.38
C LEU A 140 21.29 10.35 10.10
#